data_AF-A0A5M9N044-F1
#
_entry.id   AF-A0A5M9N044-F1
#
_cell.length_a   1.000
_cell.length_b   1.000
_cell.length_c   1.000
_cell.angle_alpha   90.00
_cell.angle_beta   90.00
_cell.angle_gamma   90.00
#
_symmetry.space_group_name_H-M   'P 1'
#
loop_
_entity.id
_entity.type
_entity.pdbx_description
1 polymer ?
#
loop_
_entity_poly.entity_id
_entity_poly.type
_entity_poly.pdbx_seq_one_letter_code
_entity_poly.pdbx_strand_id
1 'polypeptide(L)'
;MKETEIEEPGIPVDDIASDATKLEEMAKLESKEDVVLDPHWTDVKQLESSPSVRAVLLRKQISPGGVARVEGNPSRYTLTDKVTGTVLVAARPGENIILLGYPSVRCFRRRNP
;
A
#
# COMPACT_ATOMS: atom_id res chain seq x y z
N MET A 1 -10.12 11.68 21.65
CA MET A 1 -10.76 11.99 20.37
C MET A 1 -10.87 10.67 19.62
N LYS A 2 -12.03 10.31 19.03
CA LYS A 2 -12.08 9.15 18.14
C LYS A 2 -11.24 9.51 16.92
N GLU A 3 -10.15 8.79 16.70
CA GLU A 3 -9.43 8.86 15.43
C GLU A 3 -10.42 8.45 14.34
N THR A 4 -10.77 9.39 13.46
CA THR A 4 -11.64 9.10 12.32
C THR A 4 -10.81 8.28 11.34
N GLU A 5 -11.09 6.99 11.23
CA GLU A 5 -10.55 6.17 10.15
C GLU A 5 -11.41 6.33 8.91
N ILE A 6 -10.76 6.57 7.76
CA ILE A 6 -11.42 6.77 6.48
C ILE A 6 -11.14 5.54 5.60
N GLU A 7 -12.20 4.93 5.09
CA GLU A 7 -12.05 3.93 4.04
C GLU A 7 -11.65 4.62 2.73
N GLU A 8 -10.53 4.22 2.15
CA GLU A 8 -10.08 4.67 0.83
C GLU A 8 -9.81 3.46 -0.06
N PRO A 9 -10.33 3.44 -1.31
CA PRO A 9 -10.20 2.29 -2.19
C PRO A 9 -8.78 2.08 -2.75
N GLY A 10 -7.84 2.96 -2.46
CA GLY A 10 -6.54 3.01 -3.13
C GLY A 10 -6.62 3.60 -4.54
N ILE A 11 -5.47 3.78 -5.17
CA ILE A 11 -5.35 4.33 -6.53
C ILE A 11 -5.29 3.17 -7.52
N PRO A 12 -6.24 3.00 -8.46
CA PRO A 12 -6.18 1.93 -9.45
C PRO A 12 -4.94 2.06 -10.35
N VAL A 13 -4.26 0.94 -10.61
CA VAL A 13 -3.03 0.90 -11.43
C VAL A 13 -2.99 -0.26 -12.42
N ASP A 14 -4.14 -0.85 -12.74
CA ASP A 14 -4.22 -2.01 -13.64
C ASP A 14 -3.67 -1.72 -15.05
N ASP A 15 -3.76 -0.47 -15.51
CA ASP A 15 -3.26 0.00 -16.81
C ASP A 15 -1.72 0.06 -16.88
N ILE A 16 -1.05 0.14 -15.74
CA ILE A 16 0.42 0.20 -15.62
C ILE A 16 1.00 -0.96 -14.82
N ALA A 17 0.21 -1.99 -14.50
CA ALA A 17 0.61 -3.07 -13.59
C ALA A 17 1.86 -3.86 -14.02
N SER A 18 2.21 -3.83 -15.31
CA SER A 18 3.40 -4.47 -15.88
C SER A 18 4.61 -3.54 -16.04
N ASP A 19 4.46 -2.24 -15.82
CA ASP A 19 5.49 -1.23 -16.02
C ASP A 19 6.05 -0.76 -14.67
N ALA A 20 7.13 -1.42 -14.24
CA ALA A 20 7.76 -1.14 -12.94
C ALA A 20 8.20 0.33 -12.81
N THR A 21 8.68 0.94 -13.90
CA THR A 21 9.13 2.33 -13.91
C THR A 21 7.96 3.28 -13.65
N LYS A 22 6.84 3.11 -14.35
CA LYS A 22 5.64 3.94 -14.12
C LYS A 22 5.06 3.74 -12.72
N LEU A 23 5.08 2.50 -12.22
CA LEU A 23 4.64 2.20 -10.86
C LEU A 23 5.52 2.91 -9.82
N GLU A 24 6.85 2.91 -10.00
CA GLU A 24 7.78 3.64 -9.13
C GLU A 24 7.57 5.15 -9.20
N GLU A 25 7.37 5.72 -10.40
CA GLU A 25 7.07 7.14 -10.57
C GLU A 25 5.78 7.56 -9.86
N MET A 26 4.72 6.76 -9.99
CA MET A 26 3.46 7.01 -9.30
C MET A 26 3.61 6.87 -7.78
N ALA A 27 4.26 5.81 -7.31
CA ALA A 27 4.53 5.61 -5.88
C ALA A 27 5.36 6.76 -5.29
N LYS A 28 6.35 7.27 -6.03
CA LYS A 28 7.14 8.44 -5.66
C LYS A 28 6.30 9.70 -5.56
N LEU A 29 5.41 9.93 -6.53
CA LEU A 29 4.52 11.09 -6.53
C LEU A 29 3.57 11.08 -5.33
N GLU A 30 2.99 9.91 -5.01
CA GLU A 30 1.98 9.77 -3.95
C GLU A 30 2.59 9.72 -2.55
N SER A 31 3.72 9.03 -2.38
CA SER A 31 4.44 8.96 -1.09
C SER A 31 5.30 10.19 -0.81
N LYS A 32 5.62 11.01 -1.83
CA LYS A 32 6.60 12.12 -1.75
C LYS A 32 8.02 11.67 -1.38
N GLU A 33 8.35 10.42 -1.64
CA GLU A 33 9.64 9.83 -1.31
C GLU A 33 10.23 9.04 -2.49
N ASP A 34 11.56 8.97 -2.57
CA ASP A 34 12.22 8.18 -3.59
C ASP A 34 12.19 6.69 -3.24
N VAL A 35 11.50 5.92 -4.08
CA VAL A 35 11.21 4.51 -3.81
C VAL A 35 11.67 3.60 -4.94
N VAL A 36 11.76 2.32 -4.62
CA VAL A 36 12.01 1.22 -5.56
C VAL A 36 10.98 0.12 -5.31
N LEU A 37 10.46 -0.48 -6.38
CA LEU A 37 9.49 -1.56 -6.31
C LEU A 37 10.21 -2.90 -6.04
N ASP A 38 9.81 -3.60 -4.98
CA ASP A 38 10.31 -4.95 -4.69
C ASP A 38 10.05 -5.88 -5.89
N PRO A 39 10.94 -6.84 -6.21
CA PRO A 39 10.80 -7.65 -7.43
C PRO A 39 9.63 -8.64 -7.41
N HIS A 40 9.16 -9.03 -6.22
CA HIS A 40 8.19 -10.11 -6.04
C HIS A 40 7.03 -9.69 -5.14
N TRP A 41 5.88 -10.32 -5.37
CA TRP A 41 4.76 -10.27 -4.44
C TRP A 41 5.11 -11.06 -3.17
N THR A 42 4.63 -10.58 -2.04
CA THR A 42 4.81 -11.19 -0.72
C THR A 42 3.45 -11.33 -0.07
N ASP A 43 3.17 -12.54 0.44
CA ASP A 43 2.01 -12.77 1.29
C ASP A 43 2.39 -12.41 2.72
N VAL A 44 1.76 -11.37 3.24
CA VAL A 44 2.10 -10.78 4.53
C VAL A 44 1.55 -11.67 5.64
N LYS A 45 2.33 -11.86 6.71
CA LYS A 45 1.82 -12.53 7.92
C LYS A 45 0.87 -11.59 8.66
N GLN A 46 0.03 -12.12 9.54
CA GLN A 46 -1.11 -11.44 10.18
C GLN A 46 -0.99 -9.93 10.49
N LEU A 47 0.19 -9.45 10.91
CA LEU A 47 0.52 -8.04 11.12
C LEU A 47 1.96 -7.78 10.64
N GLU A 48 2.14 -6.79 9.78
CA GLU A 48 3.48 -6.32 9.38
C GLU A 48 3.49 -4.79 9.18
N SER A 49 4.55 -4.14 9.67
CA SER A 49 4.85 -2.75 9.39
C SER A 49 6.35 -2.58 9.18
N SER A 50 6.72 -1.68 8.29
CA SER A 50 8.13 -1.34 8.06
C SER A 50 8.27 0.15 7.77
N PRO A 51 9.17 0.87 8.47
CA PRO A 51 9.41 2.28 8.21
C PRO A 51 10.03 2.51 6.81
N SER A 52 10.64 1.48 6.22
CA SER A 52 11.21 1.56 4.88
C SER A 52 10.17 1.48 3.77
N VAL A 53 8.98 0.93 4.04
CA VAL A 53 7.93 0.71 3.05
C VAL A 53 7.04 1.96 2.98
N ARG A 54 7.01 2.61 1.82
CA ARG A 54 6.32 3.89 1.61
C ARG A 54 5.11 3.78 0.69
N ALA A 55 5.00 2.69 -0.05
CA ALA A 55 3.78 2.32 -0.72
C ALA A 55 3.69 0.81 -0.85
N VAL A 56 2.49 0.30 -1.14
CA VAL A 56 2.24 -1.09 -1.48
C VAL A 56 1.29 -1.16 -2.67
N LEU A 57 1.54 -2.10 -3.57
CA LEU A 57 0.50 -2.62 -4.43
C LEU A 57 -0.33 -3.63 -3.64
N LEU A 58 -1.63 -3.48 -3.71
CA LEU A 58 -2.61 -4.36 -3.09
C LEU A 58 -3.48 -4.98 -4.17
N ARG A 59 -3.65 -6.30 -4.13
CA ARG A 59 -4.53 -7.02 -5.05
C ARG A 59 -5.88 -7.31 -4.42
N LYS A 60 -6.88 -7.42 -5.28
CA LYS A 60 -8.17 -8.00 -4.91
C LYS A 60 -7.98 -9.41 -4.35
N GLN A 61 -8.52 -9.65 -3.17
CA GLN A 61 -8.64 -10.98 -2.58
C GLN A 61 -10.11 -11.35 -2.38
N ILE A 62 -10.45 -12.62 -2.56
CA ILE A 62 -11.82 -13.12 -2.38
C ILE A 62 -12.12 -13.32 -0.88
N SER A 63 -11.12 -13.72 -0.11
CA SER A 63 -11.24 -13.89 1.33
C SER A 63 -11.24 -12.53 2.04
N PRO A 64 -12.23 -12.23 2.89
CA PRO A 64 -12.26 -11.01 3.67
C PRO A 64 -11.12 -10.99 4.70
N GLY A 65 -10.66 -9.79 5.07
CA GLY A 65 -9.77 -9.58 6.21
C GLY A 65 -8.42 -8.94 5.87
N GLY A 66 -7.97 -8.99 4.62
CA GLY A 66 -6.74 -8.32 4.19
C GLY A 66 -6.95 -6.80 4.13
N VAL A 67 -6.10 -6.04 4.81
CA VAL A 67 -6.17 -4.57 4.89
C VAL A 67 -4.77 -3.96 4.75
N ALA A 68 -4.69 -2.87 3.99
CA ALA A 68 -3.59 -1.93 4.08
C ALA A 68 -4.08 -0.67 4.81
N ARG A 69 -3.53 -0.38 5.98
CA ARG A 69 -3.81 0.82 6.76
C ARG A 69 -2.63 1.78 6.65
N VAL A 70 -2.92 3.05 6.41
CA VAL A 70 -1.97 4.15 6.52
C VAL A 70 -2.28 4.88 7.81
N GLU A 71 -1.42 4.72 8.81
CA GLU A 71 -1.51 5.43 10.07
C GLU A 71 -1.05 6.87 9.89
N GLY A 72 -1.97 7.79 10.14
CA GLY A 72 -1.80 9.23 10.00
C GLY A 72 -2.94 9.96 10.70
N ASN A 73 -3.10 11.24 10.42
CA ASN A 73 -4.21 12.06 10.94
C ASN A 73 -4.93 12.79 9.80
N PRO A 74 -6.08 12.28 9.30
CA PRO A 74 -6.76 11.04 9.72
C PRO A 74 -6.01 9.77 9.27
N SER A 75 -6.26 8.66 9.95
CA SER A 75 -5.83 7.34 9.46
C SER A 75 -6.75 6.88 8.33
N ARG A 76 -6.22 6.12 7.39
CA ARG A 76 -6.96 5.64 6.22
C ARG A 76 -6.69 4.16 5.97
N TYR A 77 -7.65 3.44 5.41
CA TYR A 77 -7.51 2.00 5.17
C TYR A 77 -8.13 1.56 3.85
N THR A 78 -7.53 0.53 3.26
CA THR A 78 -8.00 -0.11 2.02
C THR A 78 -8.23 -1.60 2.26
N LEU A 79 -9.45 -2.05 1.99
CA LEU A 79 -9.87 -3.44 2.16
C LEU A 79 -9.67 -4.25 0.87
N THR A 80 -8.92 -5.35 0.96
CA THR A 80 -8.58 -6.22 -0.18
C THR A 80 -9.78 -6.85 -0.88
N ASP A 81 -10.91 -7.02 -0.20
CA ASP A 81 -12.14 -7.58 -0.78
C ASP A 81 -12.96 -6.55 -1.56
N LYS A 82 -12.70 -5.25 -1.34
CA LYS A 82 -13.39 -4.14 -2.01
C LYS A 82 -12.62 -3.52 -3.17
N VAL A 83 -11.32 -3.78 -3.29
CA VAL A 83 -10.54 -3.25 -4.42
C VAL A 83 -10.94 -3.94 -5.73
N THR A 84 -10.93 -3.19 -6.83
CA THR A 84 -11.20 -3.69 -8.18
C THR A 84 -9.87 -3.83 -8.93
N GLY A 85 -9.23 -5.01 -8.85
CA GLY A 85 -7.95 -5.26 -9.52
C GLY A 85 -6.74 -5.01 -8.62
N THR A 86 -5.76 -4.27 -9.13
CA THR A 86 -4.57 -3.85 -8.38
C THR A 86 -4.63 -2.36 -8.07
N VAL A 87 -4.44 -2.00 -6.80
CA VAL A 87 -4.40 -0.61 -6.36
C VAL A 87 -3.09 -0.28 -5.67
N LEU A 88 -2.68 0.98 -5.74
CA LEU A 88 -1.56 1.56 -5.00
C LEU A 88 -2.09 2.23 -3.72
N VAL A 89 -1.46 1.90 -2.60
CA VAL A 89 -1.66 2.56 -1.31
C VAL A 89 -0.31 3.13 -0.86
N ALA A 90 -0.22 4.44 -0.65
CA ALA A 90 1.02 5.13 -0.30
C ALA A 90 0.95 5.75 1.11
N ALA A 91 2.09 5.97 1.75
CA ALA A 91 2.21 6.72 2.99
C ALA A 91 3.09 7.95 2.75
N ARG A 92 2.58 9.12 3.09
CA ARG A 92 3.28 10.41 3.05
C ARG A 92 4.27 10.54 4.21
N PRO A 93 5.23 11.47 4.16
CA PRO A 93 6.19 11.65 5.25
C PRO A 93 5.47 11.85 6.59
N GLY A 94 5.85 11.07 7.61
CA GLY A 94 5.20 11.04 8.92
C GLY A 94 4.08 10.00 9.07
N GLU A 95 3.63 9.38 7.97
CA GLU A 95 2.68 8.26 7.99
C GLU A 95 3.40 6.91 7.92
N ASN A 96 2.74 5.84 8.39
CA ASN A 96 3.24 4.46 8.31
C ASN A 96 2.21 3.55 7.65
N ILE A 97 2.70 2.54 6.90
CA ILE A 97 1.86 1.48 6.38
C ILE A 97 1.86 0.30 7.36
N ILE A 98 0.65 -0.14 7.73
CA ILE A 98 0.40 -1.37 8.46
C ILE A 98 -0.43 -2.30 7.59
N LEU A 99 0.03 -3.54 7.47
CA LEU A 99 -0.62 -4.60 6.72
C LEU A 99 -1.22 -5.59 7.71
N LEU A 100 -2.51 -5.90 7.55
CA LEU A 100 -3.29 -6.73 8.47
C LEU A 100 -4.05 -7.81 7.71
N GLY A 101 -4.16 -9.00 8.30
CA GLY A 101 -5.09 -10.04 7.82
C GLY A 101 -4.69 -10.69 6.50
N TYR A 102 -3.39 -10.95 6.32
CA TYR A 102 -2.82 -11.72 5.21
C TYR A 102 -3.00 -11.15 3.80
N PRO A 103 -2.75 -9.85 3.57
CA PRO A 103 -2.79 -9.29 2.23
C PRO A 103 -1.60 -9.80 1.40
N SER A 104 -1.85 -10.03 0.11
CA SER A 104 -0.77 -10.20 -0.86
C SER A 104 -0.39 -8.84 -1.41
N VAL A 105 0.87 -8.44 -1.20
CA VAL A 105 1.36 -7.10 -1.55
C VAL A 105 2.64 -7.14 -2.36
N ARG A 106 2.91 -6.05 -3.06
CA ARG A 106 4.25 -5.75 -3.60
C ARG A 106 4.69 -4.40 -3.04
N CYS A 107 5.76 -4.39 -2.27
CA CYS A 107 6.17 -3.21 -1.53
C CYS A 107 7.02 -2.25 -2.37
N PHE A 108 6.89 -0.96 -2.09
CA PHE A 108 7.82 0.07 -2.54
C PHE A 108 8.63 0.54 -1.34
N ARG A 109 9.95 0.36 -1.41
CA ARG A 109 10.87 0.69 -0.31
C ARG A 109 11.66 1.95 -0.64
N ARG A 110 12.01 2.73 0.39
CA ARG A 110 12.97 3.85 0.26
C ARG A 110 14.23 3.36 -0.44
N ARG A 111 14.67 4.08 -1.48
CA ARG A 111 15.88 3.72 -2.24
C ARG A 111 17.16 3.83 -1.39
N ASN A 112 17.17 4.77 -0.44
CA ASN A 112 18.21 4.94 0.58
C ASN A 112 17.53 5.02 1.96
N PRO A 113 17.61 3.96 2.80
CA PRO A 113 17.03 3.96 4.14
C PRO A 113 17.80 4.82 5.14
#